data_AF-A0A1H1WS53-F1
#
_entry.id   AF-A0A1H1WS53-F1
#
_cell.length_a   1.000
_cell.length_b   1.000
_cell.length_c   1.000
_cell.angle_alpha   90.00
_cell.angle_beta   90.00
_cell.angle_gamma   90.00
#
_symmetry.space_group_name_H-M   'P 1'
#
loop_
_entity.id
_entity.type
_entity.pdbx_description
1 polymer ?
#
loop_
_entity_poly.entity_id
_entity_poly.type
_entity_poly.pdbx_seq_one_letter_code
_entity_poly.pdbx_strand_id
1 'polypeptide(L)'
;MIFYGVCLVGAALLAYLMKKSQVQYPCAKAVTLLIFGSLLSNISLAQNFTQSQIPEVNDGIAISNRISYWIIGEGNWSPERFGAFYEQSVFITIALMFVYVFVLMIESRIKNK
;
A
#
# COMPACT_ATOMS: atom_id res chain seq x y z
N MET A 1 2.03 -8.97 6.30
CA MET A 1 0.83 -8.85 5.45
C MET A 1 -0.32 -8.14 6.14
N ILE A 2 -0.27 -7.96 7.47
CA ILE A 2 -1.31 -7.29 8.27
C ILE A 2 -1.57 -5.87 7.75
N PHE A 3 -0.52 -5.14 7.36
CA PHE A 3 -0.64 -3.78 6.83
C PHE A 3 -1.61 -3.68 5.64
N TYR A 4 -1.51 -4.58 4.65
CA TYR A 4 -2.41 -4.58 3.50
C TYR A 4 -3.87 -4.86 3.91
N GLY A 5 -4.08 -5.76 4.88
CA GLY A 5 -5.40 -6.01 5.45
C GLY A 5 -5.99 -4.75 6.10
N VAL A 6 -5.19 -4.01 6.88
CA VAL A 6 -5.59 -2.74 7.48
C VAL A 6 -5.95 -1.70 6.41
N CYS A 7 -5.15 -1.58 5.35
CA CYS A 7 -5.46 -0.67 4.24
C CYS A 7 -6.77 -1.03 3.53
N LEU A 8 -7.02 -2.32 3.27
CA LEU A 8 -8.26 -2.78 2.63
C LEU A 8 -9.49 -2.51 3.49
N VAL A 9 -9.43 -2.85 4.78
CA VAL A 9 -10.52 -2.59 5.73
C VAL A 9 -10.76 -1.08 5.86
N GLY A 10 -9.70 -0.29 6.00
CA GLY A 10 -9.78 1.18 6.06
C GLY A 10 -10.43 1.77 4.80
N ALA A 11 -10.04 1.30 3.61
CA ALA A 11 -10.63 1.75 2.34
C ALA A 11 -12.11 1.38 2.21
N ALA A 12 -12.48 0.15 2.60
CA ALA A 12 -13.87 -0.29 2.59
C ALA A 12 -14.75 0.53 3.56
N LEU A 13 -14.27 0.76 4.78
CA LEU A 13 -14.95 1.61 5.76
C LEU A 13 -15.09 3.05 5.25
N LEU A 14 -14.03 3.62 4.69
CA LEU A 14 -14.05 4.97 4.12
C LEU A 14 -15.06 5.06 2.97
N ALA A 15 -15.06 4.10 2.04
CA ALA A 15 -16.04 4.03 0.95
C ALA A 15 -17.47 3.98 1.48
N TYR A 16 -17.73 3.14 2.49
CA TYR A 16 -19.04 3.00 3.11
C TYR A 16 -19.51 4.32 3.76
N LEU A 17 -18.64 4.95 4.56
CA LEU A 17 -18.95 6.23 5.21
C LEU A 17 -19.19 7.35 4.20
N MET A 18 -18.36 7.46 3.15
CA MET A 18 -18.53 8.46 2.09
C MET A 18 -19.81 8.23 1.29
N LYS A 19 -20.16 6.97 1.00
CA LYS A 19 -21.43 6.62 0.34
C LYS A 19 -22.63 7.01 1.20
N LYS A 20 -22.58 6.73 2.52
CA LYS A 20 -23.61 7.12 3.48
C LYS A 20 -23.78 8.65 3.56
N SER A 21 -22.68 9.39 3.47
CA SER A 21 -22.66 10.86 3.49
C SER A 21 -22.87 11.51 2.11
N GLN A 22 -23.25 10.74 1.08
CA GLN A 22 -23.48 11.21 -0.29
C GLN A 22 -22.31 12.00 -0.90
N VAL A 23 -21.09 11.69 -0.49
CA VAL A 23 -19.88 12.28 -1.05
C VAL A 23 -19.73 11.83 -2.51
N GLN A 24 -19.29 12.74 -3.38
CA GLN A 24 -19.04 12.40 -4.78
C GLN A 24 -17.83 11.47 -4.93
N TYR A 25 -17.96 10.44 -5.77
CA TYR A 25 -16.91 9.47 -6.12
C TYR A 25 -16.33 8.72 -4.90
N PRO A 26 -17.17 8.09 -4.06
CA PRO A 26 -16.70 7.45 -2.84
C PRO A 26 -15.73 6.29 -3.12
N CYS A 27 -15.97 5.47 -4.14
CA CYS A 27 -15.10 4.33 -4.43
C CYS A 27 -13.75 4.82 -4.99
N ALA A 28 -13.73 5.81 -5.87
CA ALA A 28 -12.48 6.37 -6.40
C ALA A 28 -11.61 6.94 -5.26
N LYS A 29 -12.21 7.68 -4.33
CA LYS A 29 -11.51 8.20 -3.13
C LYS A 29 -10.99 7.10 -2.21
N ALA A 30 -11.71 5.98 -2.09
CA ALA A 30 -11.22 4.83 -1.33
C ALA A 30 -10.03 4.16 -2.01
N VAL A 31 -10.01 4.09 -3.35
CA VAL A 31 -8.83 3.61 -4.09
C VAL A 31 -7.63 4.53 -3.88
N THR A 32 -7.83 5.85 -3.74
CA THR A 32 -6.74 6.78 -3.38
C THR A 32 -6.10 6.42 -2.04
N LEU A 33 -6.87 5.99 -1.04
CA LEU A 33 -6.31 5.51 0.23
C LEU A 33 -5.44 4.26 0.04
N LEU A 34 -5.88 3.33 -0.82
CA LEU A 34 -5.09 2.13 -1.15
C LEU A 34 -3.79 2.51 -1.86
N ILE A 35 -3.81 3.50 -2.76
CA ILE A 35 -2.60 4.01 -3.42
C ILE A 35 -1.63 4.56 -2.37
N PHE A 36 -2.10 5.39 -1.43
CA PHE A 36 -1.25 5.91 -0.36
C PHE A 36 -0.67 4.80 0.52
N GLY A 37 -1.47 3.79 0.88
CA GLY A 37 -0.97 2.63 1.62
C GLY A 37 0.10 1.85 0.84
N SER A 38 -0.11 1.66 -0.47
CA SER A 38 0.85 1.01 -1.35
C SER A 38 2.16 1.79 -1.46
N LEU A 39 2.09 3.12 -1.60
CA LEU A 39 3.25 4.01 -1.61
C LEU A 39 4.02 3.98 -0.28
N LEU A 40 3.31 4.01 0.86
CA LEU A 40 3.94 3.89 2.18
C LEU A 40 4.66 2.56 2.34
N SER A 41 4.07 1.47 1.83
CA SER A 41 4.72 0.15 1.79
C SER A 41 5.99 0.22 0.94
N ASN A 42 5.89 0.78 -0.26
CA ASN A 42 7.00 0.90 -1.19
C ASN A 42 8.19 1.66 -0.59
N ILE A 43 7.94 2.84 -0.03
CA ILE A 43 8.97 3.67 0.61
C ILE A 43 9.61 2.92 1.78
N SER A 44 8.80 2.30 2.63
CA SER A 44 9.28 1.58 3.83
C SER A 44 10.15 0.38 3.47
N LEU A 45 9.74 -0.37 2.44
CA LEU A 45 10.48 -1.52 1.92
C LEU A 45 11.76 -1.07 1.20
N ALA A 46 11.72 0.01 0.41
CA ALA A 46 12.89 0.59 -0.25
C ALA A 46 13.96 1.00 0.77
N GLN A 47 13.54 1.69 1.85
CA GLN A 47 14.46 2.09 2.93
C GLN A 47 15.11 0.89 3.62
N ASN A 48 14.34 -0.16 3.91
CA ASN A 48 14.92 -1.35 4.55
C ASN A 48 15.81 -2.14 3.59
N PHE A 49 15.44 -2.20 2.30
CA PHE A 49 16.26 -2.81 1.27
C PHE A 49 17.61 -2.11 1.14
N THR A 50 17.63 -0.78 0.99
CA THR A 50 18.89 -0.04 0.87
C THR A 50 19.75 -0.14 2.13
N GLN A 51 19.13 -0.07 3.31
CA GLN A 51 19.84 -0.25 4.58
C GLN A 51 20.43 -1.66 4.71
N SER A 52 19.74 -2.70 4.23
CA SER A 52 20.24 -4.09 4.26
C SER A 52 21.51 -4.33 3.43
N GLN A 53 21.86 -3.41 2.53
CA GLN A 53 23.04 -3.49 1.67
C GLN A 53 24.28 -2.81 2.27
N ILE A 54 24.16 -2.09 3.40
CA ILE A 54 25.27 -1.36 4.02
C ILE A 54 25.96 -2.27 5.05
N PRO A 55 27.24 -2.67 4.85
CA PRO A 55 27.91 -3.64 5.73
C PRO A 55 28.04 -3.17 7.19
N GLU A 56 28.30 -1.88 7.41
CA GLU A 56 28.55 -1.28 8.74
C GLU A 56 27.30 -1.17 9.63
N VAL A 57 26.11 -1.31 9.04
CA VAL A 57 24.81 -1.19 9.75
C VAL A 57 24.25 -2.57 10.13
N ASN A 58 24.79 -3.66 9.56
CA ASN A 58 24.12 -4.97 9.50
C ASN A 58 24.82 -6.13 10.24
N ASP A 59 25.48 -5.88 11.37
CA ASP A 59 25.86 -6.98 12.29
C ASP A 59 24.64 -7.64 12.97
N GLY A 60 23.45 -7.05 12.82
CA GLY A 60 22.18 -7.61 13.27
C GLY A 60 21.07 -7.01 12.41
N ILE A 61 20.73 -7.70 11.33
CA ILE A 61 19.69 -7.29 10.39
C ILE A 61 18.36 -7.18 11.19
N ALA A 62 17.93 -5.97 11.51
CA ALA A 62 16.67 -5.74 12.22
C ALA A 62 15.79 -4.87 11.34
N ILE A 63 14.50 -5.21 11.25
CA ILE A 63 13.54 -4.37 10.53
C ILE A 63 13.51 -2.99 11.17
N SER A 64 13.96 -1.96 10.46
CA SER A 64 14.05 -0.59 10.98
C SER A 64 12.72 0.16 10.91
N ASN A 65 11.81 -0.27 10.03
CA ASN A 65 10.53 0.40 9.77
C ASN A 65 9.34 -0.47 10.20
N ARG A 66 8.45 0.11 11.02
CA ARG A 66 7.26 -0.57 11.57
C ARG A 66 6.27 -1.04 10.49
N ILE A 67 6.16 -0.33 9.36
CA ILE A 67 5.34 -0.73 8.22
C ILE A 67 5.95 -1.96 7.55
N SER A 68 7.27 -1.95 7.32
CA SER A 68 7.99 -3.13 6.81
C SER A 68 7.84 -4.33 7.73
N TYR A 69 7.81 -4.11 9.04
CA TYR A 69 7.56 -5.15 10.03
C TYR A 69 6.14 -5.71 9.91
N TRP A 70 5.12 -4.86 9.74
CA TRP A 70 3.74 -5.33 9.50
C TRP A 70 3.56 -6.03 8.15
N ILE A 71 4.47 -5.82 7.19
CA ILE A 71 4.46 -6.47 5.88
C ILE A 71 5.18 -7.83 5.95
N ILE A 72 6.41 -7.89 6.47
CA ILE A 72 7.27 -9.09 6.40
C ILE A 72 7.16 -9.95 7.66
N GLY A 73 6.99 -9.33 8.83
CA GLY A 73 6.94 -10.02 10.13
C GLY A 73 8.32 -10.39 10.70
N GLU A 74 8.33 -10.91 11.92
CA GLU A 74 9.56 -11.36 12.59
C GLU A 74 10.14 -12.63 11.98
N GLY A 75 11.47 -12.72 12.00
CA GLY A 75 12.24 -13.90 11.57
C GLY A 75 12.16 -14.24 10.08
N ASN A 76 11.39 -13.47 9.30
CA ASN A 76 11.12 -13.73 7.89
C ASN A 76 11.74 -12.71 6.95
N TRP A 77 12.63 -11.86 7.43
CA TRP A 77 13.29 -10.85 6.62
C TRP A 77 14.61 -11.40 6.05
N SER A 78 14.94 -10.98 4.83
CA SER A 78 16.25 -11.12 4.20
C SER A 78 16.38 -10.00 3.17
N PRO A 79 17.60 -9.59 2.76
CA PRO A 79 17.78 -8.59 1.71
C PRO A 79 16.99 -8.92 0.43
N GLU A 80 17.00 -10.19 0.02
CA GLU A 80 16.28 -10.66 -1.18
C GLU A 80 14.77 -10.54 -1.01
N ARG A 81 14.24 -10.84 0.18
CA ARG A 81 12.81 -10.69 0.47
C ARG A 81 12.40 -9.22 0.48
N PHE A 82 13.22 -8.33 1.05
CA PHE A 82 12.96 -6.89 0.97
C PHE A 82 12.89 -6.41 -0.48
N GLY A 83 13.82 -6.86 -1.34
CA GLY A 83 13.81 -6.56 -2.77
C GLY A 83 12.53 -7.06 -3.46
N ALA A 84 12.15 -8.32 -3.23
CA ALA A 84 10.95 -8.91 -3.83
C ALA A 84 9.65 -8.19 -3.40
N PHE A 85 9.49 -7.89 -2.11
CA PHE A 85 8.33 -7.13 -1.62
C PHE A 85 8.34 -5.68 -2.13
N TYR A 86 9.51 -5.06 -2.23
CA TYR A 86 9.65 -3.73 -2.83
C TYR A 86 9.16 -3.73 -4.28
N GLU A 87 9.66 -4.62 -5.13
CA GLU A 87 9.22 -4.73 -6.53
C GLU A 87 7.72 -5.00 -6.65
N GLN A 88 7.20 -5.94 -5.84
CA GLN A 88 5.77 -6.23 -5.80
C GLN A 88 4.95 -4.98 -5.45
N SER A 89 5.40 -4.18 -4.49
CA SER A 89 4.71 -2.94 -4.11
C SER A 89 4.73 -1.88 -5.21
N VAL A 90 5.76 -1.83 -6.06
CA VAL A 90 5.79 -0.97 -7.26
C VAL A 90 4.66 -1.38 -8.21
N PHE A 91 4.60 -2.66 -8.57
CA PHE A 91 3.58 -3.17 -9.49
C PHE A 91 2.16 -2.99 -8.94
N ILE A 92 1.94 -3.23 -7.64
CA ILE A 92 0.65 -2.99 -6.98
C ILE A 92 0.28 -1.51 -7.05
N THR A 93 1.21 -0.60 -6.79
CA THR A 93 0.95 0.84 -6.86
C THR A 93 0.52 1.25 -8.26
N ILE A 94 1.24 0.80 -9.30
CA ILE A 94 0.89 1.06 -10.70
C ILE A 94 -0.49 0.50 -11.03
N ALA A 95 -0.78 -0.75 -10.65
CA ALA A 95 -2.09 -1.36 -10.86
C ALA A 95 -3.21 -0.57 -10.19
N LEU A 96 -3.01 -0.10 -8.95
CA LEU A 96 -3.99 0.72 -8.23
C LEU A 96 -4.24 2.07 -8.90
N MET A 97 -3.23 2.68 -9.54
CA MET A 97 -3.43 3.91 -10.33
C MET A 97 -4.36 3.67 -11.53
N PHE A 98 -4.21 2.54 -12.23
CA PHE A 98 -5.14 2.18 -13.30
C PHE A 98 -6.54 1.91 -12.76
N VAL A 99 -6.65 1.13 -11.66
CA VAL A 99 -7.94 0.86 -11.00
C VAL A 99 -8.63 2.16 -10.60
N TYR A 100 -7.90 3.15 -10.08
CA TYR A 100 -8.45 4.46 -9.74
C TYR A 100 -9.12 5.12 -10.95
N VAL A 101 -8.43 5.15 -12.10
CA VAL A 101 -8.98 5.75 -13.33
C VAL A 101 -10.23 5.01 -13.78
N PHE A 102 -10.22 3.67 -13.78
CA PHE A 102 -11.39 2.87 -14.14
C PHE A 102 -12.58 3.10 -13.20
N VAL A 103 -12.35 3.08 -11.88
CA VAL A 103 -13.41 3.31 -10.90
C VAL A 103 -13.98 4.72 -11.02
N LEU A 104 -13.13 5.73 -11.20
CA LEU A 104 -13.57 7.11 -11.39
C LEU A 104 -14.43 7.27 -12.65
N MET A 105 -14.05 6.64 -13.76
CA MET A 105 -14.85 6.65 -15.00
C MET A 105 -16.23 6.00 -14.79
N ILE A 106 -16.28 4.87 -14.09
CA ILE A 106 -17.52 4.15 -13.80
C ILE A 106 -18.43 5.00 -12.90
N GLU A 107 -17.92 5.52 -11.79
CA GLU A 107 -18.70 6.35 -10.87
C GLU A 107 -19.20 7.64 -11.55
N SER A 108 -18.41 8.24 -12.42
CA SER A 108 -18.82 9.42 -13.20
C SER A 108 -19.97 9.13 -14.15
N ARG A 109 -20.00 7.95 -14.77
CA ARG A 109 -21.11 7.55 -15.65
C ARG A 109 -22.39 7.24 -14.88
N ILE A 110 -22.29 6.67 -13.68
CA ILE A 110 -23.44 6.36 -12.83
C ILE A 110 -24.10 7.64 -12.31
N LYS A 111 -23.30 8.65 -11.94
CA LYS A 111 -23.83 9.92 -11.41
C LYS A 111 -24.48 10.81 -12.46
N ASN A 112 -24.07 10.69 -13.73
CA ASN A 112 -24.64 11.44 -14.85
C ASN A 112 -25.91 10.78 -15.44
N LYS A 113 -26.35 9.65 -14.89
CA LYS A 113 -27.64 9.01 -15.19
C LYS A 113 -28.61 9.26 -14.05
#